data_AF-A0A6S4UFH2-F1
#
_entry.id   AF-A0A6S4UFH2-F1
#
_cell.length_a   1.000
_cell.length_b   1.000
_cell.length_c   1.000
_cell.angle_alpha   90.00
_cell.angle_beta   90.00
_cell.angle_gamma   90.00
#
_symmetry.space_group_name_H-M   'P 1'
#
loop_
_entity.id
_entity.type
_entity.pdbx_description
1 polymer ?
#
loop_
_entity_poly.entity_id
_entity_poly.type
_entity_poly.pdbx_seq_one_letter_code
_entity_poly.pdbx_strand_id
1 'polypeptide(L)'
;MIDFMREHSALDEPDIQAEADRYIAIPAQALAYKMGQLKILELRELAKQELGDRFDIKAFHDMILNAGTLPLNILDARIKNWIKEQKVAA
;
A
#
# COMPACT_ATOMS: atom_id res chain seq x y z
N MET A 1 -21.78 4.75 10.56
CA MET A 1 -21.04 3.98 9.53
C MET A 1 -21.94 3.67 8.34
N ILE A 2 -23.10 3.05 8.55
CA ILE A 2 -24.09 2.76 7.49
C ILE A 2 -24.44 4.00 6.66
N ASP A 3 -24.90 5.09 7.28
CA ASP A 3 -25.28 6.31 6.54
C ASP A 3 -24.12 6.91 5.74
N PHE A 4 -22.92 6.93 6.34
CA PHE A 4 -21.70 7.36 5.67
C PHE A 4 -21.40 6.51 4.43
N MET A 5 -21.54 5.17 4.51
CA MET A 5 -21.33 4.30 3.35
C MET A 5 -22.41 4.50 2.29
N ARG A 6 -23.65 4.80 2.68
CA ARG A 6 -24.75 5.10 1.75
C ARG A 6 -24.49 6.39 0.96
N GLU A 7 -23.87 7.39 1.60
CA GLU A 7 -23.56 8.68 0.97
C GLU A 7 -22.27 8.66 0.13
N HIS A 8 -21.32 7.78 0.46
CA HIS A 8 -19.96 7.80 -0.11
C HIS A 8 -19.55 6.55 -0.89
N SER A 9 -20.46 5.60 -1.10
CA SER A 9 -20.20 4.41 -1.91
C SER A 9 -21.37 4.09 -2.83
N ALA A 10 -21.15 3.18 -3.79
CA ALA A 10 -22.19 2.66 -4.67
C ALA A 10 -22.70 1.28 -4.23
N LEU A 11 -22.47 0.91 -2.97
CA LEU A 11 -22.91 -0.37 -2.41
C LEU A 11 -24.43 -0.36 -2.17
N ASP A 12 -25.05 -1.52 -2.32
CA ASP A 12 -26.46 -1.69 -1.96
C ASP A 12 -26.62 -1.86 -0.43
N GLU A 13 -27.87 -1.79 0.04
CA GLU A 13 -28.13 -1.82 1.48
C GLU A 13 -27.66 -3.13 2.15
N PRO A 14 -27.89 -4.34 1.58
CA PRO A 14 -27.34 -5.58 2.13
C PRO A 14 -25.81 -5.57 2.30
N ASP A 15 -25.06 -5.09 1.31
CA ASP A 15 -23.60 -5.04 1.37
C ASP A 15 -23.11 -4.02 2.42
N ILE A 16 -23.78 -2.86 2.53
CA ILE A 16 -23.45 -1.85 3.55
C ILE A 16 -23.60 -2.43 4.96
N GLN A 17 -24.69 -3.16 5.22
CA GLN A 17 -24.93 -3.77 6.53
C GLN A 17 -23.89 -4.87 6.82
N ALA A 18 -23.62 -5.74 5.84
CA ALA A 18 -22.65 -6.82 5.99
C ALA A 18 -21.23 -6.29 6.25
N GLU A 19 -20.80 -5.22 5.56
CA GLU A 19 -19.50 -4.59 5.80
C GLU A 19 -19.45 -3.88 7.16
N ALA A 20 -20.56 -3.27 7.62
CA ALA A 20 -20.67 -2.70 8.97
C ALA A 20 -20.45 -3.75 10.06
N ASP A 21 -21.16 -4.86 9.97
CA ASP A 21 -21.00 -5.98 10.91
C ASP A 21 -19.58 -6.54 10.85
N ARG A 22 -19.00 -6.67 9.65
CA ARG A 22 -17.63 -7.15 9.47
C ARG A 22 -16.59 -6.25 10.14
N TYR A 23 -16.75 -4.91 10.08
CA TYR A 23 -15.76 -3.99 10.66
C TYR A 23 -15.83 -3.97 12.18
N ILE A 24 -17.02 -4.24 12.74
CA ILE A 24 -17.20 -4.44 14.18
C ILE A 24 -16.56 -5.76 14.62
N ALA A 25 -16.80 -6.85 13.88
CA ALA A 25 -16.28 -8.18 14.21
C ALA A 25 -14.75 -8.30 14.05
N ILE A 26 -14.17 -7.60 13.07
CA ILE A 26 -12.74 -7.65 12.76
C ILE A 26 -12.18 -6.22 12.76
N PRO A 27 -11.96 -5.63 13.95
CA PRO A 27 -11.54 -4.24 14.06
C PRO A 27 -10.23 -3.98 13.31
N ALA A 28 -10.12 -2.78 12.72
CA ALA A 28 -8.99 -2.28 11.95
C ALA A 28 -8.64 -3.02 10.64
N GLN A 29 -9.22 -4.18 10.33
CA GLN A 29 -8.88 -4.91 9.09
C GLN A 29 -9.14 -4.08 7.83
N ALA A 30 -10.24 -3.33 7.79
CA ALA A 30 -10.58 -2.47 6.65
C ALA A 30 -9.56 -1.34 6.39
N LEU A 31 -8.75 -0.97 7.40
CA LEU A 31 -7.69 0.02 7.23
C LEU A 31 -6.53 -0.50 6.37
N ALA A 32 -6.32 -1.82 6.35
CA ALA A 32 -5.19 -2.44 5.66
C ALA A 32 -5.15 -2.10 4.16
N TYR A 33 -6.32 -2.00 3.51
CA TYR A 33 -6.43 -1.66 2.09
C TYR A 33 -5.79 -0.31 1.78
N LYS A 34 -6.23 0.75 2.48
CA LYS A 34 -5.76 2.10 2.18
C LYS A 34 -4.38 2.37 2.77
N MET A 35 -4.08 1.85 3.96
CA MET A 35 -2.76 1.99 4.58
C MET A 35 -1.67 1.32 3.75
N GLY A 36 -1.91 0.11 3.27
CA GLY A 36 -0.98 -0.60 2.38
C GLY A 36 -0.77 0.13 1.05
N GLN A 37 -1.87 0.57 0.41
CA GLN A 37 -1.79 1.34 -0.84
C GLN A 37 -0.97 2.62 -0.66
N LEU A 38 -1.30 3.42 0.36
CA LEU A 38 -0.62 4.69 0.62
C LEU A 38 0.88 4.46 0.87
N LYS A 39 1.25 3.42 1.61
CA LYS A 39 2.66 3.12 1.87
C LYS A 39 3.42 2.74 0.60
N ILE A 40 2.84 1.91 -0.27
CA ILE A 40 3.47 1.53 -1.53
C ILE A 40 3.65 2.76 -2.43
N LEU A 41 2.66 3.65 -2.50
CA LEU A 41 2.75 4.90 -3.25
C LEU A 41 3.82 5.84 -2.69
N GLU A 42 3.88 6.00 -1.36
CA GLU A 42 4.91 6.79 -0.67
C GLU A 42 6.32 6.29 -1.03
N LEU A 43 6.54 4.97 -0.95
CA LEU A 43 7.84 4.36 -1.28
C LEU A 43 8.20 4.50 -2.76
N ARG A 44 7.21 4.47 -3.66
CA ARG A 44 7.43 4.70 -5.09
C ARG A 44 7.84 6.13 -5.37
N GLU A 45 7.18 7.11 -4.76
CA GLU A 45 7.55 8.51 -4.93
C GLU A 45 8.92 8.82 -4.31
N LEU A 46 9.24 8.22 -3.16
CA LEU A 46 10.59 8.27 -2.60
C LEU A 46 11.64 7.71 -3.60
N ALA A 47 11.38 6.53 -4.17
CA ALA A 47 12.30 5.92 -5.14
C ALA A 47 12.51 6.81 -6.38
N LYS A 48 11.45 7.41 -6.92
CA LYS A 48 11.54 8.37 -8.05
C LYS A 48 12.39 9.59 -7.69
N GLN A 49 12.15 10.18 -6.52
CA GLN A 49 12.88 11.36 -6.05
C GLN A 49 14.37 11.07 -5.86
N GLU A 50 14.69 9.92 -5.26
CA GLU A 50 16.05 9.57 -4.89
C GLU A 50 16.89 9.03 -6.08
N LEU A 51 16.26 8.39 -7.07
CA LEU A 51 16.95 7.80 -8.22
C LEU A 51 16.90 8.67 -9.48
N GLY A 52 15.95 9.60 -9.60
CA GLY A 52 15.79 10.48 -10.76
C GLY A 52 15.66 9.67 -12.06
N ASP A 53 16.46 10.00 -13.06
CA ASP A 53 16.47 9.33 -14.38
C ASP A 53 16.86 7.84 -14.31
N ARG A 54 17.45 7.39 -13.20
CA ARG A 54 17.76 5.96 -12.97
C ARG A 54 16.59 5.16 -12.43
N PHE A 55 15.46 5.79 -12.12
CA PHE A 55 14.29 5.09 -11.62
C PHE A 55 13.67 4.20 -12.72
N ASP A 56 13.64 2.89 -12.49
CA ASP A 56 12.87 1.94 -13.30
C ASP A 56 11.68 1.38 -12.51
N ILE A 57 10.47 1.59 -13.05
CA ILE A 57 9.23 1.08 -12.47
C ILE A 57 9.17 -0.45 -12.46
N LYS A 58 9.80 -1.13 -13.42
CA LYS A 58 9.84 -2.60 -13.47
C LYS A 58 10.67 -3.14 -12.31
N ALA A 59 11.89 -2.62 -12.15
CA ALA A 59 12.76 -2.96 -11.02
C ALA A 59 12.10 -2.66 -9.67
N PHE A 60 11.38 -1.54 -9.53
CA PHE A 60 10.60 -1.25 -8.32
C PHE A 60 9.52 -2.30 -8.06
N HIS A 61 8.73 -2.68 -9.07
CA HIS A 61 7.71 -3.73 -8.91
C HIS A 61 8.31 -5.09 -8.55
N ASP A 62 9.42 -5.47 -9.17
CA ASP A 62 10.16 -6.69 -8.83
C ASP A 62 10.59 -6.67 -7.35
N MET A 63 11.06 -5.52 -6.87
CA MET A 63 11.48 -5.35 -5.48
C MET A 63 10.32 -5.53 -4.47
N ILE A 64 9.13 -5.05 -4.83
CA ILE A 64 7.90 -5.17 -4.05
C ILE A 64 7.39 -6.62 -4.05
N LEU A 65 7.32 -7.27 -5.21
CA LEU A 65 6.61 -8.55 -5.40
C LEU A 65 7.45 -9.77 -5.04
N ASN A 66 8.75 -9.77 -5.33
CA ASN A 66 9.62 -10.95 -5.13
C ASN A 66 9.87 -11.28 -3.66
N ALA A 67 9.48 -10.40 -2.74
CA ALA A 67 9.65 -10.58 -1.31
C ALA A 67 8.50 -11.35 -0.64
N GLY A 68 7.42 -11.65 -1.39
CA GLY A 68 6.19 -12.18 -0.83
C GLY A 68 5.48 -11.18 0.09
N THR A 69 4.64 -11.68 0.99
CA THR A 69 3.91 -10.84 1.94
C THR A 69 4.82 -10.39 3.08
N LEU A 70 4.94 -9.07 3.25
CA LEU A 70 5.77 -8.47 4.29
C LEU A 70 4.98 -7.48 5.15
N PRO A 71 5.32 -7.34 6.44
CA PRO A 71 4.92 -6.19 7.23
C PRO A 71 5.43 -4.87 6.61
N LEU A 72 4.65 -3.79 6.71
CA LEU A 72 4.94 -2.52 6.04
C LEU A 72 6.28 -1.89 6.47
N ASN A 73 6.71 -2.10 7.72
CA ASN A 73 8.01 -1.61 8.22
C ASN A 73 9.19 -2.37 7.58
N ILE A 74 9.02 -3.66 7.31
CA ILE A 74 10.03 -4.47 6.62
C ILE A 74 10.09 -4.10 5.14
N LEU A 75 8.92 -3.89 4.51
CA LEU A 75 8.82 -3.38 3.14
C LEU A 75 9.53 -2.02 2.98
N ASP A 76 9.29 -1.09 3.91
CA ASP A 76 9.93 0.23 3.93
C ASP A 76 11.47 0.10 3.97
N ALA A 77 12.00 -0.64 4.95
CA ALA A 77 13.44 -0.83 5.10
C ALA A 77 14.06 -1.48 3.84
N ARG A 78 13.36 -2.47 3.27
CA ARG A 78 13.78 -3.16 2.05
C ARG A 78 13.88 -2.21 0.86
N ILE A 79 12.87 -1.38 0.61
CA ILE A 79 12.89 -0.41 -0.49
C ILE A 79 13.96 0.66 -0.27
N LYS A 80 14.11 1.18 0.95
CA LYS A 80 15.19 2.14 1.26
C LYS A 80 16.58 1.56 1.04
N ASN A 81 16.79 0.28 1.36
CA ASN A 81 18.07 -0.39 1.09
C ASN A 81 18.31 -0.58 -0.41
N TRP A 82 17.29 -1.04 -1.14
CA TRP A 82 17.37 -1.15 -2.60
C TRP A 82 17.69 0.19 -3.28
N ILE A 83 17.06 1.30 -2.85
CA ILE A 83 17.39 2.64 -3.37
C ILE A 83 18.87 2.97 -3.14
N LYS A 84 19.42 2.67 -1.96
CA LYS A 84 20.85 2.91 -1.67
C LYS A 84 21.75 2.09 -2.60
N GLU A 85 21.42 0.82 -2.83
CA GLU A 85 22.16 -0.06 -3.74
C GLU A 85 22.13 0.47 -5.18
N GLN A 86 20.96 0.87 -5.69
CA GLN A 86 20.81 1.46 -7.02
C GLN A 86 21.59 2.77 -7.19
N LYS A 87 21.76 3.55 -6.10
CA LYS A 87 22.57 4.76 -6.15
C LYS A 87 24.06 4.49 -6.37
N VAL A 88 24.56 3.41 -5.77
CA VAL A 88 25.99 3.04 -5.76
C VAL A 88 26.39 2.23 -6.99
N ALA A 89 25.45 1.52 -7.63
CA ALA A 89 25.69 0.65 -8.79
C ALA A 89 26.05 1.39 -10.11
N ALA A 90 26.69 2.56 -10.03
CA ALA A 90 27.20 3.34 -11.16
C ALA A 90 28.69 3.04 -11.42
#